data_AF-A0A1Q3AXL0-F1
#
_entry.id   AF-A0A1Q3AXL0-F1
#
_cell.length_a   1.000
_cell.length_b   1.000
_cell.length_c   1.000
_cell.angle_alpha   90.00
_cell.angle_beta   90.00
_cell.angle_gamma   90.00
#
_symmetry.space_group_name_H-M   'P 1'
#
loop_
_entity.id
_entity.type
_entity.pdbx_description
1 polymer ?
#
loop_
_entity_poly.entity_id
_entity_poly.type
_entity_poly.pdbx_seq_one_letter_code
_entity_poly.pdbx_strand_id
1 'polypeptide(L)'
;MGIVKCRVFVLAQTKVPESTFVVGGTLYIYGFSDRVLMDSGASHSFISARSASCLDVTPDCMSYMLDVSTPTGTSMYTDSIYRSCEMSMEGISLYANLIVLSIRDFDIILGMDWLSLHRARMNCYNKTVHFVYPTERHFSSRETKGSRHRSYPLFEHRSI
;
A
#
# COMPACT_ATOMS: atom_id res chain seq x y z
N MET A 1 22.47 9.20 -14.73
CA MET A 1 21.29 8.80 -13.93
C MET A 1 21.65 8.96 -12.47
N GLY A 2 20.76 9.57 -11.67
CA GLY A 2 20.94 9.66 -10.21
C GLY A 2 20.41 8.41 -9.50
N ILE A 3 20.86 8.16 -8.28
CA ILE A 3 20.32 7.11 -7.39
C ILE A 3 19.54 7.81 -6.29
N VAL A 4 18.28 7.39 -6.08
CA VAL A 4 17.44 7.86 -4.98
C VAL A 4 17.34 6.74 -3.94
N LYS A 5 17.33 7.09 -2.65
CA LYS A 5 17.23 6.10 -1.55
C LYS A 5 15.82 6.09 -0.96
N CYS A 6 15.31 4.89 -0.73
CA CYS A 6 14.05 4.63 -0.03
C CYS A 6 14.24 3.51 1.00
N ARG A 7 13.42 3.52 2.05
CA ARG A 7 13.40 2.47 3.07
C ARG A 7 12.07 1.75 3.05
N VAL A 8 12.11 0.44 3.26
CA VAL A 8 10.93 -0.41 3.43
C VAL A 8 11.09 -1.21 4.70
N PHE A 9 10.03 -1.32 5.49
CA PHE A 9 10.04 -2.16 6.68
C PHE A 9 9.08 -3.33 6.51
N VAL A 10 9.49 -4.33 5.73
CA VAL A 10 8.77 -5.62 5.69
C VAL A 10 9.10 -6.39 6.96
N LEU A 11 8.17 -6.43 7.91
CA LEU A 11 8.27 -7.32 9.06
C LEU A 11 7.95 -8.74 8.59
N ALA A 12 9.00 -9.49 8.23
CA ALA A 12 8.95 -10.95 8.29
C ALA A 12 8.67 -11.36 9.75
N GLN A 13 7.99 -12.49 9.96
CA GLN A 13 7.39 -12.96 11.22
C GLN A 13 8.30 -13.10 12.46
N THR A 14 9.48 -12.51 12.52
CA THR A 14 10.38 -12.58 13.67
C THR A 14 10.85 -11.20 14.11
N LYS A 15 10.23 -10.73 15.21
CA LYS A 15 10.53 -9.55 16.03
C LYS A 15 10.26 -8.18 15.38
N VAL A 16 9.10 -7.64 15.76
CA VAL A 16 8.70 -6.24 15.61
C VAL A 16 9.47 -5.37 16.61
N PRO A 17 10.25 -4.35 16.18
CA PRO A 17 10.66 -3.26 17.06
C PRO A 17 9.41 -2.47 17.49
N GLU A 18 9.31 -2.08 18.77
CA GLU A 18 8.10 -1.47 19.37
C GLU A 18 7.58 -0.19 18.69
N SER A 19 8.31 0.38 17.71
CA SER A 19 7.99 1.62 17.01
C SER A 19 7.50 1.47 15.56
N THR A 20 7.38 0.24 15.01
CA THR A 20 7.01 0.03 13.60
C THR A 20 5.67 -0.72 13.48
N PHE A 21 4.67 -0.10 12.86
CA PHE A 21 3.29 -0.61 12.82
C PHE A 21 2.98 -1.28 11.48
N VAL A 22 2.55 -2.55 11.53
CA VAL A 22 2.25 -3.40 10.37
C VAL A 22 0.80 -3.84 10.45
N VAL A 23 0.05 -3.54 9.39
CA VAL A 23 -1.41 -3.67 9.34
C VAL A 23 -1.81 -4.26 7.98
N GLY A 24 -2.40 -5.46 7.96
CA GLY A 24 -2.70 -6.19 6.70
C GLY A 24 -4.18 -6.21 6.28
N GLY A 25 -4.45 -6.25 4.97
CA GLY A 25 -5.79 -6.38 4.39
C GLY A 25 -5.79 -6.96 2.96
N THR A 26 -6.96 -7.04 2.32
CA THR A 26 -7.08 -7.44 0.90
C THR A 26 -7.48 -6.22 0.07
N LEU A 27 -6.81 -6.01 -1.06
CA LEU A 27 -7.21 -5.06 -2.11
C LEU A 27 -7.39 -5.80 -3.42
N TYR A 28 -8.15 -5.22 -4.33
CA TYR A 28 -8.17 -5.69 -5.71
C TYR A 28 -7.45 -4.72 -6.64
N ILE A 29 -6.46 -5.22 -7.38
CA ILE A 29 -5.81 -4.49 -8.48
C ILE A 29 -6.20 -5.16 -9.79
N TYR A 30 -6.82 -4.40 -10.72
CA TYR A 30 -7.29 -4.93 -12.01
C TYR A 30 -8.09 -6.26 -11.89
N GLY A 31 -8.83 -6.43 -10.79
CA GLY A 31 -9.63 -7.63 -10.51
C GLY A 31 -8.90 -8.78 -9.79
N PHE A 32 -7.59 -8.67 -9.54
CA PHE A 32 -6.83 -9.64 -8.76
C PHE A 32 -6.86 -9.31 -7.27
N SER A 33 -7.13 -10.29 -6.42
CA SER A 33 -7.10 -10.15 -4.95
C SER A 33 -5.66 -10.23 -4.45
N ASP A 34 -5.13 -9.11 -3.96
CA ASP A 34 -3.77 -8.97 -3.44
C ASP A 34 -3.75 -8.83 -1.91
N ARG A 35 -2.78 -9.48 -1.27
CA ARG A 35 -2.50 -9.29 0.16
C ARG A 35 -1.71 -8.00 0.35
N VAL A 36 -2.28 -7.10 1.12
CA VAL A 36 -1.77 -5.73 1.29
C VAL A 36 -1.26 -5.53 2.69
N LEU A 37 -0.11 -4.86 2.80
CA LEU A 37 0.44 -4.34 4.04
C LEU A 37 0.38 -2.81 4.02
N MET A 38 -0.18 -2.20 5.06
CA MET A 38 -0.01 -0.78 5.35
C MET A 38 1.18 -0.63 6.29
N ASP A 39 2.22 0.07 5.83
CA ASP A 39 3.50 0.20 6.51
C ASP A 39 3.88 1.68 6.61
N SER A 40 3.75 2.28 7.81
CA SER A 40 4.21 3.65 8.03
C SER A 40 5.73 3.79 8.01
N GLY A 41 6.47 2.68 8.07
CA GLY A 41 7.93 2.66 7.91
C GLY A 41 8.35 2.78 6.45
N ALA A 42 7.53 2.34 5.50
CA ALA A 42 7.80 2.47 4.08
C ALA A 42 7.54 3.91 3.61
N SER A 43 8.49 4.53 2.93
CA SER A 43 8.28 5.88 2.40
C SER A 43 7.49 5.91 1.09
N HIS A 44 7.52 4.83 0.32
CA HIS A 44 6.80 4.67 -0.95
C HIS A 44 5.90 3.43 -0.90
N SER A 45 5.02 3.31 -1.89
CA SER A 45 4.20 2.12 -2.08
C SER A 45 4.80 1.17 -3.12
N PHE A 46 4.61 -0.13 -2.90
CA PHE A 46 5.28 -1.20 -3.64
C PHE A 46 4.31 -2.28 -4.07
N ILE A 47 4.64 -2.94 -5.18
CA ILE A 47 3.99 -4.17 -5.64
C ILE A 47 5.05 -5.26 -5.80
N SER A 48 4.69 -6.49 -5.42
CA SER A 48 5.57 -7.63 -5.60
C SER A 48 5.77 -7.94 -7.08
N ALA A 49 6.99 -8.32 -7.48
CA ALA A 49 7.27 -8.73 -8.85
C ALA A 49 6.35 -9.89 -9.30
N ARG A 50 5.94 -10.74 -8.35
CA ARG A 50 4.98 -11.82 -8.59
C ARG A 50 3.60 -11.27 -8.93
N SER A 51 3.06 -10.35 -8.14
CA SER A 51 1.74 -9.75 -8.42
C SER A 51 1.79 -8.87 -9.67
N ALA A 52 2.86 -8.09 -9.86
CA ALA A 52 3.11 -7.33 -11.08
C ALA A 52 3.10 -8.20 -12.34
N SER A 53 3.67 -9.42 -12.29
CA SER A 53 3.67 -10.33 -13.43
C SER A 53 2.29 -10.87 -13.83
N CYS A 54 1.30 -10.75 -12.94
CA CYS A 54 -0.09 -11.09 -13.24
C CYS A 54 -0.85 -9.93 -13.89
N LEU A 55 -0.28 -8.71 -13.86
CA LEU A 55 -0.90 -7.55 -14.49
C LEU A 55 -0.61 -7.60 -16.00
N ASP A 56 -1.65 -7.51 -16.82
CA ASP A 56 -1.53 -7.38 -18.28
C ASP A 56 -1.19 -5.94 -18.70
N VAL A 57 -0.31 -5.30 -17.92
CA VAL A 57 0.10 -3.91 -18.07
C VAL A 57 1.62 -3.83 -17.88
N THR A 58 2.30 -3.14 -18.78
CA THR A 58 3.75 -2.91 -18.68
C THR A 58 4.03 -1.75 -17.71
N PRO A 59 4.98 -1.88 -16.76
CA PRO A 59 5.36 -0.79 -15.88
C PRO A 59 6.13 0.30 -16.63
N ASP A 60 6.03 1.53 -16.16
CA ASP A 60 6.86 2.64 -16.62
C ASP A 60 8.29 2.54 -16.07
N CYS A 61 9.23 3.12 -16.80
CA CYS A 61 10.60 3.33 -16.33
C CYS A 61 10.75 4.71 -15.65
N MET A 62 11.35 4.73 -14.47
CA MET A 62 11.73 5.94 -13.74
C MET A 62 13.00 6.55 -14.32
N SER A 63 13.16 7.87 -14.19
CA SER A 63 14.37 8.58 -14.65
C SER A 63 15.61 8.36 -13.77
N TYR A 64 15.47 7.57 -12.70
CA TYR A 64 16.48 7.25 -11.72
C TYR A 64 16.34 5.80 -11.26
N MET A 65 17.44 5.24 -10.76
CA MET A 65 17.41 3.93 -10.09
C MET A 65 17.14 4.15 -8.61
N LEU A 66 16.12 3.48 -8.08
CA LEU A 66 15.78 3.50 -6.67
C LEU A 66 16.56 2.41 -5.93
N ASP A 67 17.31 2.80 -4.91
CA ASP A 67 17.93 1.91 -3.92
C ASP A 67 16.99 1.77 -2.72
N VAL A 68 16.43 0.57 -2.56
CA VAL A 68 15.49 0.24 -1.51
C VAL A 68 16.17 -0.61 -0.46
N SER A 69 16.41 -0.02 0.72
CA SER A 69 16.98 -0.73 1.86
C SER A 69 15.90 -1.53 2.59
N THR A 70 16.15 -2.83 2.79
CA THR A 70 15.28 -3.73 3.57
C THR A 70 15.71 -3.78 5.05
N PRO A 71 14.85 -4.26 5.96
CA PRO A 71 15.19 -4.37 7.39
C PRO A 71 16.36 -5.31 7.67
N THR A 72 16.59 -6.28 6.78
CA THR A 72 17.71 -7.22 6.87
C THR A 72 19.06 -6.60 6.49
N GLY A 73 19.09 -5.30 6.17
CA GLY A 73 20.30 -4.59 5.76
C GLY A 73 20.71 -4.84 4.31
N THR A 74 19.87 -5.53 3.52
CA THR A 74 20.09 -5.75 2.09
C THR A 74 19.44 -4.63 1.27
N SER A 75 20.00 -4.33 0.10
CA SER A 75 19.42 -3.37 -0.85
C SER A 75 18.81 -4.09 -2.05
N MET A 76 17.68 -3.58 -2.51
CA MET A 76 17.06 -3.93 -3.78
C MET A 76 17.09 -2.71 -4.70
N TYR A 77 17.31 -2.93 -5.99
CA TYR A 77 17.37 -1.85 -6.98
C TYR A 77 16.25 -2.01 -8.00
N THR A 78 15.56 -0.92 -8.32
CA THR A 78 14.49 -0.92 -9.31
C THR A 78 14.32 0.46 -9.93
N ASP A 79 13.97 0.51 -11.20
CA ASP A 79 13.50 1.70 -11.91
C ASP A 79 12.06 1.52 -12.42
N SER A 80 11.39 0.43 -12.06
CA SER A 80 10.07 0.08 -12.62
C SER A 80 8.94 0.52 -11.69
N ILE A 81 7.93 1.18 -12.25
CA ILE A 81 6.80 1.74 -11.50
C ILE A 81 5.48 1.62 -12.28
N TYR A 82 4.41 1.23 -11.62
CA TYR A 82 3.04 1.41 -12.10
C TYR A 82 2.51 2.74 -11.57
N ARG A 83 2.12 3.64 -12.47
CA ARG A 83 1.58 4.96 -12.08
C ARG A 83 0.07 4.93 -12.03
N SER A 84 -0.51 5.62 -11.04
CA SER A 84 -1.95 5.79 -10.89
C SER A 84 -2.73 4.48 -11.02
N CYS A 85 -2.21 3.40 -10.43
CA CYS A 85 -2.84 2.10 -10.44
C CYS A 85 -4.16 2.15 -9.68
N GLU A 86 -5.26 1.79 -10.34
CA GLU A 86 -6.56 1.67 -9.69
C GLU A 86 -6.56 0.43 -8.79
N MET A 87 -6.93 0.65 -7.53
CA MET A 87 -7.13 -0.38 -6.53
C MET A 87 -8.56 -0.24 -6.00
N SER A 88 -9.22 -1.33 -5.68
CA SER A 88 -10.52 -1.27 -5.00
C SER A 88 -10.46 -1.84 -3.59
N MET A 89 -11.01 -1.08 -2.64
CA MET A 89 -11.21 -1.47 -1.25
C MET A 89 -12.69 -1.34 -0.93
N GLU A 90 -13.39 -2.44 -0.63
CA GLU A 90 -14.81 -2.42 -0.25
C GLU A 90 -15.70 -1.64 -1.25
N GLY A 91 -15.40 -1.76 -2.55
CA GLY A 91 -16.12 -1.07 -3.63
C GLY A 91 -15.75 0.41 -3.84
N ILE A 92 -14.75 0.92 -3.14
CA ILE A 92 -14.21 2.28 -3.34
C ILE A 92 -12.95 2.19 -4.19
N SER A 93 -12.93 2.88 -5.33
CA SER A 93 -11.73 3.05 -6.15
C SER A 93 -10.75 4.01 -5.49
N LEU A 94 -9.50 3.56 -5.37
CA LEU A 94 -8.36 4.24 -4.77
C LEU A 94 -7.21 4.15 -5.76
N TYR A 95 -6.26 5.08 -5.69
CA TYR A 95 -5.15 5.12 -6.63
C TYR A 95 -3.81 5.14 -5.90
N ALA A 96 -2.84 4.40 -6.42
CA ALA A 96 -1.47 4.38 -5.90
C ALA A 96 -0.44 4.34 -7.04
N ASN A 97 0.72 4.93 -6.80
CA ASN A 97 1.91 4.62 -7.57
C ASN A 97 2.60 3.43 -6.90
N LEU A 98 2.85 2.35 -7.64
CA LEU A 98 3.37 1.11 -7.09
C LEU A 98 4.72 0.77 -7.73
N ILE A 99 5.77 0.80 -6.92
CA ILE A 99 7.14 0.49 -7.36
C ILE A 99 7.35 -1.03 -7.30
N VAL A 100 7.90 -1.60 -8.37
CA VAL A 100 8.05 -3.06 -8.48
C VAL A 100 9.26 -3.52 -7.68
N LEU A 101 9.05 -4.44 -6.74
CA LEU A 101 10.11 -5.06 -5.92
C LEU A 101 9.91 -6.56 -5.72
N SER A 102 10.99 -7.28 -5.45
CA SER A 102 10.95 -8.70 -5.09
C SER A 102 10.61 -8.92 -3.60
N ILE A 103 9.42 -8.50 -3.17
CA ILE A 103 8.87 -8.78 -1.82
C ILE A 103 8.18 -10.16 -1.79
N ARG A 104 8.20 -10.86 -0.64
CA ARG A 104 7.74 -12.26 -0.51
C ARG A 104 6.41 -12.44 0.22
N ASP A 105 6.24 -11.72 1.33
CA ASP A 105 5.15 -12.00 2.27
C ASP A 105 3.84 -11.28 1.92
N PHE A 106 3.95 -10.18 1.18
CA PHE A 106 2.82 -9.36 0.75
C PHE A 106 2.90 -9.11 -0.75
N ASP A 107 1.73 -8.93 -1.34
CA ASP A 107 1.60 -8.65 -2.76
C ASP A 107 1.69 -7.14 -3.01
N ILE A 108 1.21 -6.32 -2.06
CA ILE A 108 1.30 -4.85 -2.08
C ILE A 108 1.76 -4.34 -0.70
N ILE A 109 2.57 -3.29 -0.69
CA ILE A 109 2.87 -2.48 0.49
C ILE A 109 2.42 -1.05 0.22
N LEU A 110 1.54 -0.50 1.05
CA LEU A 110 1.12 0.89 1.02
C LEU A 110 1.92 1.67 2.05
N GLY A 111 2.81 2.52 1.54
CA GLY A 111 3.70 3.34 2.35
C GLY A 111 3.12 4.73 2.67
N MET A 112 3.97 5.57 3.24
CA MET A 112 3.62 6.92 3.67
C MET A 112 3.18 7.84 2.53
N ASP A 113 3.64 7.63 1.30
CA ASP A 113 3.16 8.35 0.12
C ASP A 113 1.63 8.18 -0.06
N TRP A 114 1.15 6.95 0.03
CA TRP A 114 -0.26 6.63 -0.11
C TRP A 114 -1.06 6.90 1.17
N LEU A 115 -0.52 6.53 2.33
CA LEU A 115 -1.18 6.71 3.63
C LEU A 115 -1.40 8.18 3.95
N SER A 116 -0.42 9.06 3.69
CA SER A 116 -0.56 10.51 3.92
C SER A 116 -1.56 11.15 2.97
N LEU A 117 -1.56 10.76 1.70
CA LEU A 117 -2.51 11.22 0.69
C LEU A 117 -3.96 10.96 1.11
N HIS A 118 -4.23 9.79 1.68
CA HIS A 118 -5.57 9.38 2.13
C HIS A 118 -5.85 9.73 3.60
N ARG A 119 -4.95 10.48 4.25
CA ARG A 119 -5.04 10.87 5.68
C ARG A 119 -5.34 9.66 6.58
N ALA A 120 -4.69 8.54 6.27
CA ALA A 120 -4.87 7.29 6.96
C ALA A 120 -4.52 7.43 8.45
N ARG A 121 -5.38 6.93 9.32
CA ARG A 121 -5.13 6.82 10.76
C ARG A 121 -5.18 5.36 11.14
N MET A 122 -4.06 4.83 11.58
CA MET A 122 -3.96 3.45 12.05
C MET A 122 -4.24 3.40 13.55
N ASN A 123 -5.19 2.56 13.95
CA ASN A 123 -5.43 2.21 15.34
C ASN A 123 -4.85 0.82 15.60
N CYS A 124 -3.63 0.82 16.15
CA CYS A 124 -2.85 -0.41 16.35
C CYS A 124 -3.49 -1.32 17.40
N TYR A 125 -4.10 -0.74 18.44
CA TYR A 125 -4.74 -1.50 19.51
C TYR A 125 -5.93 -2.30 18.97
N ASN A 126 -6.80 -1.64 18.20
CA ASN A 126 -7.97 -2.28 17.62
C ASN A 126 -7.68 -3.03 16.32
N LYS A 127 -6.43 -2.97 15.82
CA LYS A 127 -6.09 -3.46 14.49
C LYS A 127 -7.10 -2.93 13.46
N THR A 128 -7.18 -1.61 13.28
CA THR A 128 -8.02 -0.98 12.25
C THR A 128 -7.30 0.17 11.56
N VAL A 129 -7.67 0.46 10.31
CA VAL A 129 -7.26 1.71 9.63
C VAL A 129 -8.49 2.51 9.26
N HIS A 130 -8.38 3.82 9.45
CA HIS A 130 -9.40 4.80 9.13
C HIS A 130 -8.91 5.70 8.02
N PHE A 131 -9.72 5.85 6.98
CA PHE A 131 -9.45 6.76 5.88
C PHE A 131 -10.52 7.86 5.86
N VAL A 132 -10.14 9.04 5.39
CA VAL A 132 -11.08 10.12 5.12
C VAL A 132 -11.23 10.23 3.61
N TYR A 133 -12.41 9.93 3.09
CA TYR A 133 -12.72 10.08 1.68
C TYR A 133 -13.77 11.17 1.48
N PRO A 134 -13.57 12.11 0.53
CA PRO A 134 -14.66 12.97 0.07
C PRO A 134 -15.71 12.06 -0.57
N THR A 135 -16.93 12.09 -0.04
CA THR A 135 -18.02 11.31 -0.63
C THR A 135 -18.49 12.06 -1.87
N GLU A 136 -18.00 11.72 -3.07
CA GLU A 136 -18.75 12.03 -4.29
C GLU A 136 -19.90 11.04 -4.40
N ARG A 137 -21.00 11.36 -3.71
CA ARG A 137 -22.29 10.79 -4.05
C ARG A 137 -22.97 11.75 -5.01
N HIS A 138 -22.89 11.45 -6.30
CA HIS A 138 -23.91 11.88 -7.26
C HIS A 138 -25.22 11.15 -6.90
N PHE A 139 -25.92 11.66 -5.89
CA PHE A 139 -27.34 11.41 -5.69
C PHE A 139 -27.99 12.77 -5.56
N SER A 140 -28.77 13.14 -6.57
CA SER A 140 -29.60 14.33 -6.58
C SER A 140 -30.69 14.23 -5.52
N SER A 141 -30.37 14.62 -4.29
CA SER A 141 -31.34 15.08 -3.31
C SER A 141 -30.63 15.91 -2.26
N ARG A 142 -31.18 17.09 -2.04
CA ARG A 142 -30.68 18.24 -1.30
C ARG A 142 -30.29 17.91 0.16
N GLU A 143 -29.09 17.37 0.40
CA GLU A 143 -28.52 17.20 1.74
C GLU A 143 -27.00 17.51 1.76
N THR A 144 -26.54 18.00 2.90
CA THR A 144 -25.30 18.77 3.11
C THR A 144 -24.00 17.97 2.92
N LYS A 145 -22.95 18.64 2.41
CA LYS A 145 -21.58 18.12 2.29
C LYS A 145 -21.05 17.66 3.66
N GLY A 146 -21.07 16.35 3.91
CA GLY A 146 -20.50 15.74 5.11
C GLY A 146 -19.37 14.76 4.72
N SER A 147 -18.16 14.99 5.22
CA SER A 147 -17.07 14.02 5.15
C SER A 147 -17.42 12.82 6.03
N ARG A 148 -17.47 11.60 5.47
CA ARG A 148 -17.70 10.38 6.24
C ARG A 148 -16.38 9.74 6.64
N HIS A 149 -16.33 9.25 7.88
CA HIS A 149 -15.23 8.45 8.42
C HIS A 149 -15.63 6.98 8.39
N ARG A 150 -14.76 6.08 7.94
CA ARG A 150 -15.00 4.63 8.02
C ARG A 150 -13.74 3.90 8.45
N SER A 151 -13.98 2.92 9.29
CA SER A 151 -12.98 2.04 9.90
C SER A 151 -13.03 0.71 9.16
N TYR A 152 -11.88 0.18 8.79
CA TYR A 152 -11.80 -1.12 8.13
C TYR A 152 -11.17 -2.15 9.09
N PRO A 153 -11.84 -3.29 9.34
CA PRO A 153 -11.29 -4.35 10.17
C PRO A 153 -10.11 -5.01 9.47
N LEU A 154 -9.08 -5.36 10.24
CA LEU A 154 -7.89 -6.07 9.75
C LEU A 154 -8.00 -7.55 10.07
N PHE A 155 -7.57 -8.40 9.14
CA PHE A 155 -7.43 -9.82 9.41
C PHE A 155 -6.01 -10.15 9.89
N GLU A 156 -5.93 -10.90 10.98
CA GLU A 156 -4.74 -11.63 11.35
C GLU A 156 -4.77 -12.98 10.61
N HIS A 157 -3.62 -13.40 10.08
CA HIS A 157 -3.47 -14.72 9.49
C HIS A 157 -3.84 -15.77 10.53
N ARG A 158 -5.04 -16.38 10.41
CA ARG A 158 -5.27 -17.67 11.04
C ARG A 158 -4.37 -18.65 10.30
N SER A 159 -3.35 -19.15 10.98
CA SER A 159 -2.65 -20.36 10.56
C SER A 159 -3.71 -21.40 10.20
N ILE A 160 -3.64 -21.93 8.98
CA ILE A 160 -4.16 -23.27 8.70
C ILE A 160 -3.11 -24.24 9.22
#